data_AF-A0AAV4J7T5-F1
#
_entry.id   AF-A0AAV4J7T5-F1
#
_cell.length_a   1.000
_cell.length_b   1.000
_cell.length_c   1.000
_cell.angle_alpha   90.00
_cell.angle_beta   90.00
_cell.angle_gamma   90.00
#
_symmetry.space_group_name_H-M   'P 1'
#
loop_
_entity.id
_entity.type
_entity.pdbx_description
1 polymer ?
#
loop_
_entity_poly.entity_id
_entity_poly.type
_entity_poly.pdbx_seq_one_letter_code
_entity_poly.pdbx_strand_id
1 'polypeptide(L)'
;MDTDEFRRCGMDMINYIADYYDTLRSRLPSPDVQHGYLRELIPEQAPFKAQSYEDVKKDLEDVVMKGVLHWRSPHFHGYMPIAGSFPALIGDMLGAASAAAAIVVVVVVVVVVVVVVVVVVVVVVVVVVVVEVVVVVVEL
;
A
#
# COMPACT_ATOMS: atom_id res chain seq x y z
N MET A 1 5.66 24.07 -5.05
CA MET A 1 5.76 23.39 -3.75
C MET A 1 7.20 23.39 -3.30
N ASP A 2 7.50 24.11 -2.23
CA ASP A 2 8.78 24.02 -1.53
C ASP A 2 8.71 22.99 -0.36
N THR A 3 9.79 22.88 0.42
CA THR A 3 9.87 21.93 1.54
C THR A 3 8.89 22.23 2.69
N ASP A 4 8.57 23.50 2.94
CA ASP A 4 7.67 23.88 4.03
C ASP A 4 6.21 23.68 3.60
N GLU A 5 5.90 24.01 2.35
CA GLU A 5 4.64 23.65 1.72
C GLU A 5 4.45 22.13 1.68
N PHE A 6 5.50 21.36 1.36
CA PHE A 6 5.46 19.89 1.40
C PHE A 6 5.13 19.36 2.79
N ARG A 7 5.76 19.89 3.85
CA ARG A 7 5.45 19.47 5.23
C ARG A 7 4.00 19.77 5.59
N ARG A 8 3.50 20.96 5.25
CA ARG A 8 2.12 21.37 5.52
C ARG A 8 1.12 20.47 4.79
N CYS A 9 1.27 20.33 3.47
CA CYS A 9 0.37 19.55 2.63
C CYS A 9 0.48 18.05 2.90
N GLY A 10 1.68 17.55 3.20
CA GLY A 10 1.93 16.16 3.57
C GLY A 10 1.26 15.79 4.88
N MET A 11 1.38 16.62 5.92
CA MET A 11 0.71 16.40 7.20
C MET A 11 -0.81 16.42 7.07
N ASP A 12 -1.32 17.37 6.28
CA ASP A 12 -2.75 17.47 5.98
C ASP A 12 -3.29 16.22 5.24
N MET A 13 -2.51 15.67 4.31
CA MET A 13 -2.84 14.40 3.63
C MET A 13 -2.75 13.18 4.57
N ILE A 14 -1.78 13.15 5.48
CA ILE A 14 -1.68 12.08 6.50
C ILE A 14 -2.93 12.07 7.38
N ASN A 15 -3.36 13.24 7.86
CA ASN A 15 -4.59 13.37 8.65
C ASN A 15 -5.81 12.91 7.86
N TYR A 16 -5.91 13.34 6.60
CA TYR A 16 -6.98 12.89 5.70
C TYR A 16 -7.02 11.36 5.53
N ILE A 17 -5.87 10.71 5.34
CA ILE A 17 -5.79 9.25 5.24
C ILE A 17 -6.25 8.59 6.55
N ALA A 18 -5.83 9.11 7.70
CA ALA A 18 -6.27 8.59 8.99
C ALA A 18 -7.80 8.69 9.14
N ASP A 19 -8.37 9.86 8.88
CA ASP A 19 -9.81 10.11 8.92
C ASP A 19 -10.57 9.22 7.92
N TYR A 20 -9.99 8.97 6.74
CA TYR A 20 -10.55 8.05 5.74
C TYR A 20 -10.62 6.61 6.26
N TYR A 21 -9.59 6.12 6.95
CA TYR A 21 -9.60 4.77 7.55
C TYR A 21 -10.62 4.67 8.69
N ASP A 22 -10.75 5.71 9.52
CA ASP A 22 -11.72 5.74 10.62
C ASP A 22 -13.17 5.78 10.12
N THR A 23 -13.42 6.51 9.02
CA THR A 23 -14.75 6.63 8.40
C THR A 23 -15.05 5.55 7.36
N LEU A 24 -14.13 4.63 7.10
CA LEU A 24 -14.25 3.65 6.02
C LEU A 24 -15.46 2.71 6.16
N ARG A 25 -15.88 2.44 7.40
CA ARG A 25 -17.04 1.60 7.71
C ARG A 25 -18.36 2.24 7.28
N SER A 26 -18.46 3.57 7.30
CA SER A 26 -19.68 4.28 6.91
C SER A 26 -19.77 4.56 5.42
N ARG A 27 -18.68 4.39 4.66
CA ARG A 27 -18.68 4.58 3.20
C ARG A 27 -19.21 3.34 2.49
N LEU A 28 -19.96 3.56 1.40
CA LEU A 28 -20.46 2.48 0.55
C LEU A 28 -19.29 1.75 -0.11
N PRO A 29 -19.13 0.42 0.04
CA PRO A 29 -17.99 -0.29 -0.54
C PRO A 29 -17.87 -0.17 -2.05
N SER A 30 -19.01 -0.17 -2.74
CA SER A 30 -19.13 0.03 -4.18
C SER A 30 -19.66 1.42 -4.48
N PRO A 31 -19.04 2.16 -5.41
CA PRO A 31 -19.53 3.45 -5.82
C PRO A 31 -20.85 3.32 -6.58
N ASP A 32 -21.73 4.30 -6.40
CA ASP A 32 -23.00 4.44 -7.12
C ASP A 32 -22.86 5.48 -8.24
N VAL A 33 -22.05 5.13 -9.25
CA VAL A 33 -21.73 6.02 -10.37
C VAL A 33 -21.93 5.30 -11.70
N GLN A 34 -22.37 6.06 -12.72
CA GLN A 34 -22.52 5.52 -14.07
C GLN A 34 -21.20 5.54 -14.84
N HIS A 35 -21.09 4.66 -15.83
CA HIS A 35 -19.96 4.66 -16.74
C HIS A 35 -19.83 6.03 -17.42
N GLY A 36 -18.63 6.61 -17.42
CA GLY A 36 -18.37 7.91 -18.02
C GLY A 36 -18.59 9.12 -17.11
N TYR A 37 -19.04 8.95 -15.86
CA TYR A 37 -19.33 10.07 -14.94
C TYR A 37 -18.15 11.06 -14.77
N LEU A 38 -16.91 10.56 -14.80
CA LEU A 38 -15.71 11.40 -14.70
C LEU A 38 -15.55 12.39 -15.85
N ARG A 39 -16.04 12.06 -17.04
CA ARG A 39 -15.87 12.91 -18.24
C ARG A 39 -16.61 14.23 -18.11
N GLU A 40 -17.71 14.24 -17.37
CA GLU A 40 -18.50 15.45 -17.13
C GLU A 40 -17.92 16.31 -16.00
N LEU A 41 -17.12 15.71 -15.11
CA LEU A 41 -16.55 16.37 -13.93
C LEU A 41 -15.13 16.89 -14.14
N ILE A 42 -14.40 16.37 -15.13
CA ILE A 42 -13.00 16.72 -15.41
C ILE A 42 -12.95 17.59 -16.68
N PRO A 43 -12.16 18.69 -16.69
CA PRO A 43 -11.99 19.51 -17.88
C PRO A 43 -11.35 18.73 -19.03
N GLU A 44 -11.75 19.06 -20.27
CA GLU A 44 -11.25 18.37 -21.48
C GLU A 44 -9.74 18.60 -21.73
N GLN A 45 -9.17 19.66 -21.18
CA GLN A 45 -7.77 20.03 -21.35
C GLN A 45 -7.11 20.26 -19.99
N ALA A 46 -5.84 19.86 -19.89
CA ALA A 46 -5.04 20.11 -18.70
C ALA A 46 -4.90 21.63 -18.46
N PRO A 47 -4.96 22.09 -17.20
CA PRO A 47 -4.84 23.50 -16.88
C PRO A 47 -3.46 24.04 -17.26
N PHE A 48 -3.42 25.18 -17.94
CA PHE A 48 -2.16 25.85 -18.31
C PHE A 48 -1.40 26.47 -17.14
N LYS A 49 -2.08 26.67 -16.00
CA LYS A 49 -1.52 27.21 -14.77
C LYS A 49 -1.61 26.15 -13.68
N ALA A 50 -0.62 26.15 -12.79
CA ALA A 50 -0.67 25.32 -11.59
C ALA A 50 -1.91 25.68 -10.76
N GLN A 51 -2.61 24.65 -10.29
CA GLN A 51 -3.69 24.79 -9.31
C GLN A 51 -3.12 24.75 -7.90
N SER A 52 -3.88 25.29 -6.93
CA SER A 52 -3.49 25.21 -5.53
C SER A 52 -3.64 23.79 -5.00
N TYR A 53 -2.92 23.47 -3.93
CA TYR A 53 -3.05 22.17 -3.26
C TYR A 53 -4.47 21.97 -2.73
N GLU A 54 -5.07 23.04 -2.19
CA GLU A 54 -6.39 23.04 -1.61
C GLU A 54 -7.48 22.73 -2.66
N ASP A 55 -7.35 23.26 -3.87
CA ASP A 55 -8.26 22.94 -4.99
C ASP A 55 -8.15 21.46 -5.37
N VAL A 56 -6.91 20.95 -5.50
CA VAL A 56 -6.67 19.54 -5.85
C VAL A 56 -7.17 18.59 -4.76
N LYS A 57 -6.97 18.93 -3.48
CA LYS A 57 -7.48 18.15 -2.35
C LYS A 57 -9.01 18.14 -2.33
N LYS A 58 -9.66 19.24 -2.69
CA LYS A 58 -11.12 19.31 -2.77
C LYS A 58 -11.66 18.38 -3.88
N ASP A 59 -11.03 18.39 -5.05
CA ASP A 59 -11.39 17.52 -6.17
C ASP A 59 -11.23 16.03 -5.83
N LEU A 60 -10.33 15.68 -4.90
CA LEU A 60 -10.16 14.30 -4.42
C LEU A 60 -11.47 13.74 -3.83
N GLU A 61 -12.15 14.48 -2.96
CA GLU A 61 -13.43 14.02 -2.40
C GLU A 61 -14.61 14.26 -3.35
N ASP A 62 -14.63 15.40 -4.03
CA ASP A 62 -15.76 15.80 -4.86
C ASP A 62 -15.88 15.00 -6.16
N VAL A 63 -14.75 14.49 -6.68
CA VAL A 63 -14.69 13.79 -7.97
C VAL A 63 -14.19 12.37 -7.79
N VAL A 64 -13.00 12.19 -7.20
CA VAL A 64 -12.32 10.88 -7.20
C VAL A 64 -13.00 9.90 -6.25
N MET A 65 -13.20 10.26 -4.97
CA MET A 65 -13.71 9.35 -3.96
C MET A 65 -15.13 8.85 -4.22
N LYS A 66 -15.94 9.57 -5.01
CA LYS A 66 -17.28 9.13 -5.39
C LYS A 66 -17.29 7.87 -6.26
N GLY A 67 -16.24 7.64 -7.04
CA GLY A 67 -16.12 6.45 -7.89
C GLY A 67 -15.06 5.45 -7.45
N VAL A 68 -14.50 5.60 -6.25
CA VAL A 68 -13.53 4.63 -5.73
C VAL A 68 -14.27 3.40 -5.21
N LEU A 69 -13.83 2.23 -5.66
CA LEU A 69 -14.16 0.97 -5.01
C LEU A 69 -13.35 0.85 -3.72
N HIS A 70 -14.00 0.89 -2.56
CA HIS A 70 -13.31 0.87 -1.27
C HIS A 70 -12.93 -0.56 -0.87
N TRP A 71 -11.87 -1.09 -1.49
CA TRP A 71 -11.33 -2.44 -1.26
C TRP A 71 -11.05 -2.80 0.19
N ARG A 72 -10.74 -1.79 1.02
CA ARG A 72 -10.41 -1.95 2.43
C ARG A 72 -11.62 -1.83 3.35
N SER A 73 -12.81 -1.55 2.81
CA SER A 73 -14.02 -1.47 3.61
C SER A 73 -14.32 -2.82 4.26
N PRO A 74 -14.67 -2.87 5.55
CA PRO A 74 -15.06 -4.12 6.22
C PRO A 74 -16.28 -4.80 5.60
N HIS A 75 -17.05 -4.08 4.78
CA HIS A 75 -18.22 -4.58 4.07
C HIS A 75 -17.92 -4.97 2.60
N PHE A 76 -16.65 -4.87 2.16
CA PHE A 76 -16.24 -5.30 0.82
C PHE A 76 -15.73 -6.75 0.87
N HIS A 77 -16.42 -7.66 0.19
CA HIS A 77 -16.08 -9.08 0.12
C HIS A 77 -15.91 -9.59 -1.32
N GLY A 78 -15.71 -8.68 -2.28
CA GLY A 78 -15.43 -9.04 -3.67
C GLY A 78 -13.98 -9.45 -3.87
N TYR A 79 -13.74 -10.39 -4.80
CA TYR A 79 -12.41 -10.83 -5.23
C TYR A 79 -11.52 -11.37 -4.09
N MET A 80 -10.27 -10.90 -4.01
CA MET A 80 -9.27 -11.27 -3.01
C MET A 80 -8.88 -10.03 -2.18
N PRO A 81 -8.63 -10.18 -0.87
CA PRO A 81 -8.26 -9.05 -0.03
C PRO A 81 -6.90 -8.48 -0.45
N ILE A 82 -6.82 -7.15 -0.51
CA ILE A 82 -5.55 -6.44 -0.71
C ILE A 82 -4.92 -6.18 0.65
N ALA A 83 -3.72 -6.70 0.85
CA ALA A 83 -2.94 -6.46 2.05
C ALA A 83 -2.39 -5.03 2.06
N GLY A 84 -2.33 -4.44 3.25
CA GLY A 84 -1.63 -3.18 3.49
C GLY A 84 -1.85 -2.72 4.92
N SER A 85 -0.96 -1.89 5.41
CA SER A 85 -0.93 -1.45 6.81
C SER A 85 -0.35 -0.04 6.89
N PHE A 86 -0.58 0.67 8.00
CA PHE A 86 0.00 2.00 8.20
C PHE A 86 1.56 2.01 8.09
N PRO A 87 2.29 1.01 8.62
CA PRO A 87 3.72 0.91 8.39
C PRO A 87 4.11 0.78 6.91
N ALA A 88 3.33 0.03 6.12
CA ALA A 88 3.59 -0.11 4.68
C ALA A 88 3.40 1.22 3.94
N LEU A 89 2.36 1.99 4.28
CA LEU A 89 2.12 3.31 3.70
C LEU A 89 3.26 4.29 4.00
N ILE A 90 3.76 4.30 5.24
CA ILE A 90 4.92 5.13 5.62
C ILE A 90 6.18 4.66 4.88
N GLY A 91 6.34 3.34 4.73
CA GLY A 91 7.41 2.75 3.93
C GLY A 91 7.38 3.20 2.48
N ASP A 92 6.19 3.21 1.86
CA ASP A 92 5.99 3.69 0.48
C ASP A 92 6.29 5.18 0.34
N MET A 93 5.90 6.02 1.31
CA MET A 93 6.24 7.44 1.33
C MET A 93 7.76 7.66 1.36
N LEU A 94 8.47 6.91 2.20
CA LEU A 94 9.93 6.96 2.27
C LEU A 94 10.58 6.43 0.98
N GLY A 95 10.04 5.34 0.42
CA GLY A 95 10.47 4.77 -0.85
C GLY A 95 10.39 5.79 -1.97
N ALA A 96 9.26 6.48 -2.10
CA ALA A 96 9.06 7.56 -3.08
C ALA A 96 10.04 8.73 -2.88
N ALA A 97 10.27 9.17 -1.64
CA ALA A 97 11.18 10.27 -1.33
C ALA A 97 12.64 9.94 -1.62
N SER A 98 13.05 8.68 -1.42
CA SER A 98 14.43 8.26 -1.60
C SER A 98 14.89 8.28 -3.06
N ALA A 99 13.96 8.25 -4.03
CA ALA A 99 14.18 8.14 -5.49
C ALA A 99 15.21 7.08 -5.92
N ALA A 100 15.65 6.22 -5.00
CA ALA A 100 16.75 5.32 -5.20
C ALA A 100 16.18 3.94 -5.44
N ALA A 101 16.46 3.41 -6.64
CA ALA A 101 16.42 1.98 -6.90
C ALA A 101 17.18 1.14 -5.82
N ALA A 102 17.99 1.80 -4.97
CA ALA A 102 18.69 1.22 -3.83
C ALA A 102 17.80 0.71 -2.68
N ILE A 103 16.64 1.31 -2.36
CA ILE A 103 15.77 0.75 -1.29
C ILE A 103 15.13 -0.55 -1.76
N VAL A 104 14.75 -0.67 -3.05
CA VAL A 104 14.33 -1.95 -3.61
C VAL A 104 15.47 -2.96 -3.47
N VAL A 105 16.72 -2.61 -3.78
CA VAL A 105 17.85 -3.53 -3.59
C VAL A 105 18.05 -3.88 -2.12
N VAL A 106 18.03 -2.93 -1.18
CA VAL A 106 18.25 -3.23 0.25
C VAL A 106 17.10 -4.04 0.83
N VAL A 107 15.84 -3.70 0.55
CA VAL A 107 14.67 -4.46 1.01
C VAL A 107 14.64 -5.83 0.34
N VAL A 108 14.91 -5.95 -0.97
CA VAL A 108 15.04 -7.25 -1.64
C VAL A 108 16.20 -8.05 -1.06
N VAL A 109 17.36 -7.44 -0.79
CA VAL A 109 18.49 -8.14 -0.16
C VAL A 109 18.13 -8.59 1.25
N VAL A 110 17.52 -7.74 2.08
CA VAL A 110 17.11 -8.14 3.44
C VAL A 110 16.04 -9.22 3.40
N VAL A 111 15.00 -9.08 2.57
CA VAL A 111 13.93 -10.07 2.44
C VAL A 111 14.48 -11.38 1.87
N VAL A 112 15.31 -11.34 0.83
CA VAL A 112 15.93 -12.54 0.25
C VAL A 112 16.87 -13.20 1.26
N VAL A 113 17.71 -12.43 1.96
CA VAL A 113 18.61 -12.99 2.98
C VAL A 113 17.81 -13.61 4.12
N VAL A 114 16.78 -12.93 4.63
CA VAL A 114 15.95 -13.48 5.72
C VAL A 114 15.19 -14.73 5.26
N VAL A 115 14.58 -14.71 4.08
CA VAL A 115 13.84 -15.87 3.54
C VAL A 115 14.80 -17.02 3.26
N VAL A 116 15.94 -16.78 2.63
CA VAL A 116 16.94 -17.81 2.34
C VAL A 116 17.49 -18.39 3.64
N VAL A 117 17.84 -17.56 4.63
CA VAL A 117 18.34 -18.05 5.92
C VAL A 117 17.28 -18.88 6.64
N VAL A 118 16.03 -18.41 6.71
CA VAL A 118 14.95 -19.17 7.36
C VAL A 118 14.70 -20.50 6.64
N VAL A 119 14.59 -20.50 5.32
CA VAL A 119 14.36 -21.72 4.53
C VAL A 119 15.54 -22.68 4.65
N VAL A 120 16.78 -22.20 4.53
CA VAL A 120 17.98 -23.04 4.64
C VAL A 120 18.11 -23.63 6.04
N VAL A 121 17.91 -22.83 7.09
CA VAL A 121 17.96 -23.32 8.48
C VAL A 121 16.89 -24.38 8.71
N VAL A 122 15.65 -24.14 8.29
CA VAL A 122 14.56 -25.12 8.44
C VAL A 122 14.87 -26.41 7.67
N VAL A 123 15.32 -26.32 6.41
CA VAL A 123 15.65 -27.49 5.60
C VAL A 123 16.83 -28.27 6.20
N VAL A 124 17.90 -27.60 6.63
CA VAL A 124 19.05 -28.26 7.25
C VAL A 124 18.65 -28.96 8.54
N VAL A 125 17.87 -28.31 9.41
CA VAL A 125 17.37 -28.92 10.65
C VAL A 125 16.52 -30.16 10.34
N VAL A 126 15.61 -30.08 9.38
CA VAL A 126 14.78 -31.22 8.97
C VAL A 126 15.64 -32.37 8.43
N VAL A 127 16.62 -32.09 7.57
CA VAL A 127 17.51 -33.12 7.01
C VAL A 127 18.36 -33.78 8.11
N VAL A 128 18.94 -33.00 9.03
CA VAL A 128 19.74 -33.55 10.13
C VAL A 128 18.89 -34.47 11.00
N VAL A 129 17.68 -34.03 11.37
CA VAL A 129 16.75 -34.85 12.18
C VAL A 129 16.36 -36.13 11.43
N VAL A 130 16.07 -36.05 10.13
CA VAL A 130 15.73 -37.24 9.33
C VAL A 130 16.91 -38.20 9.24
N VAL A 131 18.13 -37.69 9.03
CA VAL A 131 19.34 -38.53 8.96
C VAL A 131 19.62 -39.19 10.32
N GLU A 132 19.54 -38.46 11.42
CA GLU A 132 19.70 -39.04 12.77
C GLU A 132 18.66 -40.12 13.03
N VAL A 133 17.39 -39.88 12.70
CA VAL A 133 16.33 -40.88 12.87
C VAL A 133 16.58 -42.11 12.00
N VAL A 134 16.99 -41.93 10.74
CA VAL A 134 17.31 -43.05 9.84
C VAL A 134 18.51 -43.84 10.34
N VAL A 135 19.58 -43.18 10.81
CA VAL A 135 20.76 -43.85 11.38
C VAL A 135 20.38 -44.65 12.62
N VAL A 136 19.60 -44.06 13.54
CA VAL A 136 19.11 -44.75 14.74
C VAL A 136 18.23 -45.96 14.38
N VAL A 137 17.38 -45.85 13.36
CA VAL A 137 16.52 -46.96 12.91
C VAL A 137 17.32 -48.07 12.21
N VAL A 138 18.41 -47.74 11.52
CA VAL A 138 19.27 -48.72 10.83
C VAL A 138 20.24 -49.42 11.80
N GLU A 139 20.61 -48.78 12.91
CA GLU A 139 21.47 -49.35 13.95
C GLU A 139 20.72 -50.19 15.02
N LEU A 140 19.37 -50.22 14.96
CA LEU A 140 18.49 -51.07 15.79
C LEU A 140 18.18 -52.41 15.12
#